data_AF-A0A7Z9U9B0-F1
#
_entry.id   AF-A0A7Z9U9B0-F1
#
_cell.length_a   1.000
_cell.length_b   1.000
_cell.length_c   1.000
_cell.angle_alpha   90.00
_cell.angle_beta   90.00
_cell.angle_gamma   90.00
#
_symmetry.space_group_name_H-M   'P 1'
#
loop_
_entity.id
_entity.type
_entity.pdbx_description
1 polymer ?
#
loop_
_entity_poly.entity_id
_entity_poly.type
_entity_poly.pdbx_seq_one_letter_code
_entity_poly.pdbx_strand_id
1 'polypeptide(L)'
;MEQQKAETAPYRVDLEKRKIYWVDDQGASLAVADCKVLLSYALSNSSVMMAWMNRSLAPGCAIDVVPGMDDIYPDCEPDDVWNLAVRAAEYVQAEAIYRTPSPQAWVMLGLWNPRPGGGEEQFSSGSPKGHVLQVVESLLSYPDFRERQVLIDNYAESFLQMASHPYRETEFATKLQDTARRLRNLLVHDEQEAQDMGLLAVRAIWQASH
;
A
#
# COMPACT_ATOMS: atom_id res chain seq x y z
N MET A 1 7.79 9.63 -31.05
CA MET A 1 7.16 8.75 -30.06
C MET A 1 8.31 8.24 -29.19
N GLU A 2 8.64 8.98 -28.14
CA GLU A 2 9.72 8.59 -27.23
C GLU A 2 9.29 7.33 -26.48
N GLN A 3 10.11 6.28 -26.52
CA GLN A 3 9.95 5.12 -25.67
C GLN A 3 10.19 5.58 -24.23
N GLN A 4 9.11 5.87 -23.50
CA GLN A 4 9.18 6.08 -22.06
C GLN A 4 9.72 4.79 -21.45
N LYS A 5 10.95 4.83 -20.92
CA LYS A 5 11.55 3.67 -20.25
C LYS A 5 10.69 3.31 -19.04
N ALA A 6 10.34 2.03 -18.91
CA ALA A 6 9.51 1.53 -17.82
C ALA A 6 10.05 1.92 -16.42
N GLU A 7 11.36 2.14 -16.29
CA GLU A 7 12.03 2.57 -15.06
C GLU A 7 11.50 3.89 -14.47
N THR A 8 11.00 4.80 -15.30
CA THR A 8 10.41 6.09 -14.85
C THR A 8 8.90 6.13 -14.97
N ALA A 9 8.28 5.05 -15.46
CA ALA A 9 6.85 4.99 -15.62
C ALA A 9 6.17 4.91 -14.24
N PRO A 10 5.02 5.58 -14.04
CA PRO A 10 4.18 5.34 -12.89
C PRO A 10 3.89 3.84 -12.71
N TYR A 11 3.79 3.38 -11.47
CA TYR A 11 3.49 1.98 -11.19
C TYR A 11 2.16 1.81 -10.44
N ARG A 12 1.60 0.60 -10.47
CA ARG A 12 0.44 0.15 -9.72
C ARG A 12 0.74 -1.21 -9.11
N VAL A 13 0.44 -1.40 -7.84
CA VAL A 13 0.61 -2.68 -7.16
C VAL A 13 -0.77 -3.22 -6.83
N ASP A 14 -1.03 -4.45 -7.26
CA ASP A 14 -2.19 -5.25 -6.91
C ASP A 14 -1.69 -6.47 -6.12
N LEU A 15 -1.66 -6.33 -4.79
CA LEU A 15 -1.16 -7.41 -3.92
C LEU A 15 -2.09 -8.62 -3.93
N GLU A 16 -3.40 -8.45 -4.16
CA GLU A 16 -4.34 -9.57 -4.25
C GLU A 16 -4.01 -10.44 -5.48
N LYS A 17 -3.71 -9.81 -6.61
CA LYS A 17 -3.17 -10.51 -7.80
C LYS A 17 -1.70 -10.85 -7.69
N ARG A 18 -0.99 -10.32 -6.69
CA ARG A 18 0.46 -10.43 -6.49
C ARG A 18 1.22 -9.93 -7.71
N LYS A 19 0.86 -8.73 -8.19
CA LYS A 19 1.45 -8.13 -9.39
C LYS A 19 1.77 -6.65 -9.17
N ILE A 20 2.85 -6.22 -9.81
CA ILE A 20 3.16 -4.81 -10.04
C ILE A 20 3.09 -4.54 -11.55
N TYR A 21 2.47 -3.44 -11.91
CA TYR A 21 2.30 -2.97 -13.27
C TYR A 21 2.99 -1.63 -13.42
N TRP A 22 3.84 -1.48 -14.42
CA TRP A 22 4.29 -0.17 -14.88
C TRP A 22 3.32 0.29 -15.97
N VAL A 23 2.76 1.49 -15.79
CA VAL A 23 1.70 2.02 -16.65
C VAL A 23 2.14 3.32 -17.32
N ASP A 24 1.61 3.58 -18.51
CA ASP A 24 1.79 4.87 -19.16
C ASP A 24 0.85 5.95 -18.57
N ASP A 25 0.94 7.16 -19.13
CA ASP A 25 0.12 8.30 -18.72
C ASP A 25 -1.39 8.09 -18.94
N GLN A 26 -1.76 7.13 -19.80
CA GLN A 26 -3.14 6.74 -20.08
C GLN A 26 -3.60 5.54 -19.22
N GLY A 27 -2.71 4.98 -18.39
CA GLY A 27 -3.00 3.82 -17.55
C GLY A 27 -2.84 2.47 -18.25
N ALA A 28 -2.37 2.43 -19.50
CA ALA A 28 -2.08 1.18 -20.19
C ALA A 28 -0.84 0.52 -19.58
N SER A 29 -0.89 -0.80 -19.36
CA SER A 29 0.21 -1.53 -18.75
C SER A 29 1.33 -1.75 -19.77
N LEU A 30 2.49 -1.15 -19.51
CA LEU A 30 3.70 -1.27 -20.31
C LEU A 30 4.47 -2.56 -19.97
N ALA A 31 4.56 -2.86 -18.68
CA ALA A 31 5.23 -4.04 -18.15
C ALA A 31 4.51 -4.52 -16.89
N VAL A 32 4.64 -5.80 -16.60
CA VAL A 32 4.13 -6.42 -15.38
C VAL A 32 5.17 -7.37 -14.82
N ALA A 33 5.21 -7.50 -13.50
CA ALA A 33 5.94 -8.56 -12.82
C ALA A 33 5.06 -9.14 -11.72
N ASP A 34 5.24 -10.43 -11.45
CA ASP A 34 4.65 -11.03 -10.25
C ASP A 34 5.44 -10.51 -9.04
N CYS A 35 4.77 -10.21 -7.94
CA CYS A 35 5.40 -9.60 -6.77
C CYS A 35 4.89 -10.12 -5.44
N LYS A 36 5.77 -10.12 -4.45
CA LYS A 36 5.46 -10.34 -3.03
C LYS A 36 6.20 -9.32 -2.19
N VAL A 37 5.63 -8.99 -1.03
CA VAL A 37 6.29 -8.13 -0.05
C VAL A 37 7.44 -8.90 0.60
N LEU A 38 8.62 -8.31 0.64
CA LEU A 38 9.81 -8.79 1.36
C LEU A 38 9.79 -8.27 2.79
N LEU A 39 9.65 -6.96 2.93
CA LEU A 39 9.63 -6.23 4.19
C LEU A 39 8.99 -4.85 4.02
N SER A 40 8.62 -4.26 5.15
CA SER A 40 8.21 -2.86 5.26
C SER A 40 9.13 -2.11 6.21
N TYR A 41 9.48 -0.87 5.88
CA TYR A 41 10.28 0.02 6.70
C TYR A 41 9.45 1.24 7.10
N ALA A 42 9.23 1.42 8.40
CA ALA A 42 8.46 2.54 8.95
C ALA A 42 9.37 3.76 9.17
N LEU A 43 9.04 4.88 8.54
CA LEU A 43 9.85 6.11 8.61
C LEU A 43 9.71 6.83 9.97
N SER A 44 8.65 6.55 10.73
CA SER A 44 8.37 7.22 12.00
C SER A 44 9.30 6.78 13.14
N ASN A 45 9.79 5.55 13.10
CA ASN A 45 10.59 4.96 14.18
C ASN A 45 11.76 4.12 13.64
N SER A 46 12.09 4.27 12.35
CA SER A 46 13.19 3.57 11.68
C SER A 46 13.19 2.05 11.89
N SER A 47 12.01 1.43 11.96
CA SER A 47 11.91 -0.02 12.16
C SER A 47 11.59 -0.77 10.88
N VAL A 48 12.18 -1.95 10.70
CA VAL A 48 11.85 -2.91 9.66
C VAL A 48 10.98 -4.01 10.25
N MET A 49 9.89 -4.31 9.57
CA MET A 49 9.07 -5.50 9.81
C MET A 49 9.14 -6.41 8.58
N MET A 50 9.52 -7.67 8.77
CA MET A 50 9.53 -8.65 7.69
C MET A 50 8.11 -9.02 7.27
N ALA A 51 7.92 -9.28 5.97
CA ALA A 51 6.58 -9.43 5.42
C ALA A 51 5.76 -10.57 6.04
N TRP A 52 6.40 -11.67 6.43
CA TRP A 52 5.74 -12.83 7.05
C TRP A 52 5.11 -12.51 8.42
N MET A 53 5.54 -11.42 9.07
CA MET A 53 4.94 -10.93 10.31
C MET A 53 3.79 -9.97 10.10
N ASN A 54 3.66 -9.41 8.90
CA ASN A 54 2.63 -8.44 8.61
C ASN A 54 1.27 -9.13 8.40
N ARG A 55 0.52 -9.28 9.48
CA ARG A 55 -0.81 -9.91 9.49
C ARG A 55 -1.87 -9.14 8.69
N SER A 56 -1.59 -7.90 8.32
CA SER A 56 -2.48 -7.08 7.50
C SER A 56 -2.39 -7.42 6.01
N LEU A 57 -1.37 -8.17 5.59
CA LEU A 57 -1.24 -8.66 4.22
C LEU A 57 -2.18 -9.84 3.98
N ALA A 58 -2.83 -9.86 2.81
CA ALA A 58 -3.63 -11.00 2.41
C ALA A 58 -2.76 -12.27 2.22
N PRO A 59 -3.33 -13.48 2.40
CA PRO A 59 -2.59 -14.72 2.26
C PRO A 59 -1.81 -14.80 0.94
N GLY A 60 -0.53 -15.17 1.03
CA GLY A 60 0.36 -15.32 -0.13
C GLY A 60 0.96 -14.03 -0.71
N CYS A 61 0.62 -12.86 -0.15
CA CYS A 61 1.23 -11.57 -0.52
C CYS A 61 2.62 -11.37 0.10
N ALA A 62 2.88 -12.02 1.23
CA ALA A 62 4.19 -12.05 1.87
C ALA A 62 5.05 -13.19 1.32
N ILE A 63 6.37 -13.03 1.38
CA ILE A 63 7.29 -14.15 1.28
C ILE A 63 7.19 -15.08 2.51
N ASP A 64 7.68 -16.30 2.36
CA ASP A 64 7.83 -17.24 3.47
C ASP A 64 8.96 -16.82 4.42
N VAL A 65 8.97 -17.40 5.62
CA VAL A 65 9.99 -17.13 6.65
C VAL A 65 11.38 -17.49 6.12
N VAL A 66 12.31 -16.54 6.22
CA VAL A 66 13.72 -16.74 5.83
C VAL A 66 14.53 -17.19 7.05
N PRO A 67 15.18 -18.37 7.03
CA PRO A 67 15.99 -18.85 8.13
C PRO A 67 17.13 -17.89 8.49
N GLY A 68 17.29 -17.64 9.79
CA GLY A 68 18.34 -16.77 10.33
C GLY A 68 18.09 -15.28 10.11
N MET A 69 16.84 -14.89 9.79
CA MET A 69 16.38 -13.51 9.85
C MET A 69 15.35 -13.38 10.97
N ASP A 70 15.49 -12.33 11.78
CA ASP A 70 14.50 -11.92 12.76
C ASP A 70 13.24 -11.35 12.07
N ASP A 71 12.17 -11.30 12.85
CA ASP A 71 10.85 -10.83 12.48
C ASP A 71 10.77 -9.30 12.34
N ILE A 72 11.46 -8.60 13.24
CA ILE A 72 11.47 -7.15 13.37
C ILE A 72 12.89 -6.70 13.70
N TYR A 73 13.35 -5.63 13.03
CA TYR A 73 14.62 -4.97 13.30
C TYR A 73 14.36 -3.51 13.68
N PRO A 74 14.62 -3.08 14.92
CA PRO A 74 14.52 -1.68 15.31
C PRO A 74 15.73 -0.88 14.81
N ASP A 75 15.59 0.45 14.78
CA ASP A 75 16.69 1.41 14.59
C ASP A 75 17.56 1.16 13.34
N CYS A 76 16.94 0.75 12.23
CA CYS A 76 17.60 0.51 10.95
C CYS A 76 17.80 1.80 10.16
N GLU A 77 18.96 1.95 9.54
CA GLU A 77 19.21 2.98 8.54
C GLU A 77 18.79 2.48 7.14
N PRO A 78 18.58 3.38 6.15
CA PRO A 78 18.21 3.00 4.79
C PRO A 78 19.07 1.90 4.14
N ASP A 79 20.37 1.88 4.41
CA ASP A 79 21.29 0.87 3.89
C ASP A 79 21.03 -0.51 4.52
N ASP A 80 20.68 -0.55 5.82
CA ASP A 80 20.30 -1.78 6.51
C ASP A 80 19.01 -2.36 5.91
N VAL A 81 18.04 -1.50 5.63
CA VAL A 81 16.77 -1.89 4.96
C VAL A 81 17.05 -2.53 3.60
N TRP A 82 17.95 -1.93 2.80
CA TRP A 82 18.33 -2.47 1.50
C TRP A 82 19.04 -3.81 1.63
N ASN A 83 19.99 -3.93 2.54
CA ASN A 83 20.72 -5.18 2.79
C ASN A 83 19.79 -6.32 3.25
N LEU A 84 18.85 -6.04 4.15
CA LEU A 84 17.82 -7.00 4.57
C LEU A 84 16.94 -7.41 3.39
N ALA A 85 16.53 -6.47 2.55
CA ALA A 85 15.72 -6.76 1.37
C ALA A 85 16.48 -7.65 0.37
N VAL A 86 17.76 -7.35 0.09
CA VAL A 86 18.62 -8.16 -0.79
C VAL A 86 18.74 -9.58 -0.25
N ARG A 87 19.06 -9.73 1.03
CA ARG A 87 19.21 -11.05 1.66
C ARG A 87 17.91 -11.87 1.62
N ALA A 88 16.77 -11.23 1.87
CA ALA A 88 15.47 -11.88 1.74
C ALA A 88 15.19 -12.28 0.27
N ALA A 89 15.40 -11.35 -0.67
CA ALA A 89 15.20 -11.55 -2.10
C ALA A 89 16.05 -12.69 -2.67
N GLU A 90 17.33 -12.78 -2.30
CA GLU A 90 18.23 -13.87 -2.69
C GLU A 90 17.72 -15.22 -2.23
N TYR A 91 17.25 -15.31 -0.97
CA TYR A 91 16.72 -16.56 -0.42
C TYR A 91 15.47 -17.03 -1.17
N VAL A 92 14.56 -16.11 -1.50
CA VAL A 92 13.33 -16.43 -2.24
C VAL A 92 13.49 -16.40 -3.75
N GLN A 93 14.72 -16.22 -4.23
CA GLN A 93 15.08 -16.16 -5.65
C GLN A 93 14.26 -15.13 -6.44
N ALA A 94 14.02 -13.95 -5.85
CA ALA A 94 13.46 -12.83 -6.59
C ALA A 94 14.46 -12.35 -7.65
N GLU A 95 13.98 -12.06 -8.85
CA GLU A 95 14.80 -11.61 -9.97
C GLU A 95 15.20 -10.15 -9.83
N ALA A 96 14.39 -9.35 -9.13
CA ALA A 96 14.66 -7.96 -8.82
C ALA A 96 13.95 -7.52 -7.54
N ILE A 97 14.37 -6.37 -7.02
CA ILE A 97 13.74 -5.71 -5.86
C ILE A 97 13.16 -4.38 -6.34
N TYR A 98 11.93 -4.09 -5.93
CA TYR A 98 11.28 -2.81 -6.20
C TYR A 98 10.84 -2.15 -4.91
N ARG A 99 11.32 -0.93 -4.67
CA ARG A 99 10.90 -0.11 -3.53
C ARG A 99 9.69 0.72 -3.92
N THR A 100 8.56 0.51 -3.25
CA THR A 100 7.39 1.38 -3.38
C THR A 100 7.41 2.42 -2.25
N PRO A 101 7.80 3.68 -2.53
CA PRO A 101 7.77 4.72 -1.52
C PRO A 101 6.35 5.15 -1.20
N SER A 102 6.09 5.39 0.08
CA SER A 102 4.95 6.16 0.57
C SER A 102 5.44 7.19 1.59
N PRO A 103 4.65 8.22 1.94
CA PRO A 103 5.03 9.20 2.95
C PRO A 103 5.32 8.60 4.34
N GLN A 104 4.77 7.40 4.65
CA GLN A 104 4.84 6.79 5.97
C GLN A 104 5.83 5.63 6.06
N ALA A 105 6.05 4.94 4.94
CA ALA A 105 6.84 3.72 4.91
C ALA A 105 7.40 3.43 3.52
N TRP A 106 8.46 2.63 3.48
CA TRP A 106 8.86 1.92 2.27
C TRP A 106 8.32 0.50 2.33
N VAL A 107 7.73 0.03 1.24
CA VAL A 107 7.44 -1.40 1.07
C VAL A 107 8.39 -1.93 0.00
N MET A 108 9.15 -2.96 0.37
CA MET A 108 10.12 -3.60 -0.51
C MET A 108 9.46 -4.83 -1.13
N LEU A 109 9.32 -4.84 -2.46
CA LEU A 109 8.75 -5.95 -3.22
C LEU A 109 9.87 -6.77 -3.85
N GLY A 110 9.76 -8.08 -3.75
CA GLY A 110 10.47 -9.01 -4.62
C GLY A 110 9.69 -9.13 -5.92
N LEU A 111 10.39 -9.19 -7.05
CA LEU A 111 9.80 -9.32 -8.37
C LEU A 111 10.21 -10.65 -9.01
N TRP A 112 9.25 -11.28 -9.69
CA TRP A 112 9.43 -12.50 -10.47
C TRP A 112 8.78 -12.34 -11.83
N ASN A 113 9.29 -13.06 -12.83
CA ASN A 113 8.65 -13.18 -14.14
C ASN A 113 8.29 -11.81 -14.77
N PRO A 114 9.24 -10.87 -14.89
CA PRO A 114 9.00 -9.59 -15.54
C PRO A 114 8.71 -9.81 -17.03
N ARG A 115 7.62 -9.21 -17.52
CA ARG A 115 7.12 -9.43 -18.88
C ARG A 115 6.42 -8.19 -19.43
N PRO A 116 6.27 -8.06 -20.75
CA PRO A 116 5.48 -6.99 -21.35
C PRO A 116 4.03 -7.00 -20.84
N GLY A 117 3.44 -5.82 -20.65
CA GLY A 117 2.04 -5.67 -20.28
C GLY A 117 1.08 -5.72 -21.48
N GLY A 118 -0.21 -5.49 -21.21
CA GLY A 118 -1.28 -5.44 -22.21
C GLY A 118 -2.04 -6.77 -22.37
N GLY A 119 -3.14 -6.74 -23.14
CA GLY A 119 -4.04 -7.89 -23.26
C GLY A 119 -4.61 -8.33 -21.91
N GLU A 120 -4.33 -9.57 -21.50
CA GLU A 120 -4.71 -10.10 -20.19
C GLU A 120 -3.89 -9.50 -19.03
N GLU A 121 -2.75 -8.88 -19.31
CA GLU A 121 -1.86 -8.24 -18.33
C GLU A 121 -2.09 -6.73 -18.22
N GLN A 122 -3.32 -6.31 -18.50
CA GLN A 122 -3.75 -4.93 -18.28
C GLN A 122 -4.19 -4.76 -16.82
N PHE A 123 -3.64 -3.74 -16.16
CA PHE A 123 -4.10 -3.33 -14.83
C PHE A 123 -5.58 -2.92 -14.88
N SER A 124 -6.34 -3.46 -13.94
CA SER A 124 -7.73 -3.09 -13.69
C SER A 124 -7.88 -2.89 -12.19
N SER A 125 -8.29 -1.70 -11.76
CA SER A 125 -8.57 -1.45 -10.35
C SER A 125 -9.76 -2.27 -9.87
N GLY A 126 -9.53 -3.16 -8.90
CA GLY A 126 -10.59 -3.82 -8.14
C GLY A 126 -11.32 -2.83 -7.24
N SER A 127 -12.36 -3.25 -6.52
CA SER A 127 -13.05 -2.36 -5.58
C SER A 127 -12.11 -1.96 -4.42
N PRO A 128 -11.98 -0.65 -4.07
CA PRO A 128 -11.17 -0.22 -2.93
C PRO A 128 -11.85 -0.50 -1.58
N LYS A 129 -13.10 -1.00 -1.59
CA LYS A 129 -13.94 -1.18 -0.39
C LYS A 129 -13.24 -1.96 0.72
N GLY A 130 -12.62 -3.10 0.40
CA GLY A 130 -11.94 -3.93 1.41
C GLY A 130 -10.83 -3.17 2.14
N HIS A 131 -9.99 -2.47 1.38
CA HIS A 131 -8.91 -1.65 1.94
C HIS A 131 -9.45 -0.50 2.81
N VAL A 132 -10.46 0.23 2.34
CA VAL A 132 -11.05 1.34 3.11
C VAL A 132 -11.63 0.83 4.43
N LEU A 133 -12.35 -0.30 4.42
CA LEU A 133 -12.90 -0.89 5.63
C LEU A 133 -11.79 -1.33 6.61
N GLN A 134 -10.73 -1.96 6.11
CA GLN A 134 -9.58 -2.35 6.94
C GLN A 134 -8.89 -1.15 7.60
N VAL A 135 -8.71 -0.05 6.85
CA VAL A 135 -8.14 1.20 7.39
C VAL A 135 -9.03 1.75 8.51
N VAL A 136 -10.34 1.81 8.30
CA VAL A 136 -11.28 2.31 9.32
C VAL A 136 -11.25 1.45 10.59
N GLU A 137 -11.25 0.12 10.46
CA GLU A 137 -11.12 -0.77 11.61
C GLU A 137 -9.78 -0.57 12.34
N SER A 138 -8.68 -0.42 11.59
CA SER A 138 -7.36 -0.18 12.17
C SER A 138 -7.34 1.11 12.99
N LEU A 139 -7.92 2.19 12.45
CA LEU A 139 -8.02 3.48 13.14
C LEU A 139 -8.91 3.39 14.39
N LEU A 140 -10.05 2.69 14.32
CA LEU A 140 -10.93 2.48 15.48
C LEU A 140 -10.24 1.70 16.59
N SER A 141 -9.40 0.72 16.24
CA SER A 141 -8.66 -0.09 17.20
C SER A 141 -7.35 0.53 17.70
N TYR A 142 -6.96 1.70 17.17
CA TYR A 142 -5.65 2.28 17.46
C TYR A 142 -5.61 2.88 18.88
N PRO A 143 -4.65 2.48 19.73
CA PRO A 143 -4.69 2.77 21.16
C PRO A 143 -4.31 4.22 21.52
N ASP A 144 -3.42 4.86 20.74
CA ASP A 144 -2.97 6.22 21.00
C ASP A 144 -3.78 7.24 20.17
N PHE A 145 -4.51 8.12 20.86
CA PHE A 145 -5.37 9.11 20.22
C PHE A 145 -4.60 10.16 19.41
N ARG A 146 -3.41 10.59 19.85
CA ARG A 146 -2.63 11.64 19.17
C ARG A 146 -1.97 11.09 17.91
N GLU A 147 -1.37 9.90 18.00
CA GLU A 147 -0.82 9.23 16.82
C GLU A 147 -1.93 8.88 15.81
N ARG A 148 -3.11 8.50 16.30
CA ARG A 148 -4.27 8.24 15.43
C ARG A 148 -4.64 9.45 14.57
N GLN A 149 -4.54 10.68 15.09
CA GLN A 149 -4.79 11.88 14.30
C GLN A 149 -3.82 12.00 13.11
N VAL A 150 -2.53 11.71 13.34
CA VAL A 150 -1.52 11.69 12.27
C VAL A 150 -1.85 10.62 11.23
N LEU A 151 -2.27 9.43 11.68
CA LEU A 151 -2.68 8.35 10.79
C LEU A 151 -3.92 8.70 9.97
N ILE A 152 -4.92 9.35 10.56
CA ILE A 152 -6.13 9.82 9.87
C ILE A 152 -5.75 10.75 8.70
N ASP A 153 -4.87 11.73 8.93
CA ASP A 153 -4.46 12.65 7.86
C ASP A 153 -3.69 11.93 6.76
N ASN A 154 -2.76 11.04 7.12
CA ASN A 154 -1.98 10.32 6.14
C ASN A 154 -2.84 9.35 5.30
N TYR A 155 -3.83 8.70 5.89
CA TYR A 155 -4.78 7.88 5.14
C TYR A 155 -5.71 8.71 4.26
N ALA A 156 -6.11 9.90 4.70
CA ALA A 156 -6.86 10.83 3.86
C ALA A 156 -6.06 11.21 2.61
N GLU A 157 -4.78 11.54 2.76
CA GLU A 157 -3.90 11.82 1.63
C GLU A 157 -3.73 10.59 0.72
N SER A 158 -3.56 9.41 1.31
CA SER A 158 -3.47 8.14 0.57
C SER A 158 -4.72 7.88 -0.29
N PHE A 159 -5.92 8.14 0.24
CA PHE A 159 -7.17 8.00 -0.52
C PHE A 159 -7.32 9.03 -1.64
N LEU A 160 -6.78 10.25 -1.50
CA LEU A 160 -6.72 11.22 -2.60
C LEU A 160 -5.78 10.78 -3.71
N GLN A 161 -4.62 10.22 -3.36
CA GLN A 161 -3.70 9.64 -4.34
C GLN A 161 -4.33 8.45 -5.06
N MET A 162 -5.03 7.57 -4.32
CA MET A 162 -5.80 6.47 -4.92
C MET A 162 -6.86 7.00 -5.89
N ALA A 163 -7.64 8.01 -5.50
CA ALA A 163 -8.66 8.60 -6.35
C ALA A 163 -8.08 9.22 -7.64
N SER A 164 -6.88 9.80 -7.57
CA SER A 164 -6.25 10.52 -8.67
C SER A 164 -5.48 9.62 -9.65
N HIS A 165 -5.13 8.40 -9.23
CA HIS A 165 -4.26 7.51 -10.00
C HIS A 165 -4.94 6.17 -10.34
N PRO A 166 -4.99 5.14 -9.47
CA PRO A 166 -5.63 3.87 -9.82
C PRO A 166 -7.13 4.01 -10.10
N TYR A 167 -7.81 4.95 -9.45
CA TYR A 167 -9.28 5.05 -9.55
C TYR A 167 -9.77 6.22 -10.40
N ARG A 168 -8.88 6.98 -11.05
CA ARG A 168 -9.20 8.25 -11.74
C ARG A 168 -10.42 8.19 -12.64
N GLU A 169 -10.56 7.10 -13.40
CA GLU A 169 -11.62 6.91 -14.39
C GLU A 169 -12.70 5.92 -13.94
N THR A 170 -12.75 5.61 -12.65
CA THR A 170 -13.71 4.66 -12.06
C THR A 170 -14.77 5.40 -11.24
N GLU A 171 -15.90 4.73 -10.97
CA GLU A 171 -16.94 5.24 -10.07
C GLU A 171 -16.44 5.48 -8.63
N PHE A 172 -15.32 4.87 -8.25
CA PHE A 172 -14.75 4.99 -6.92
C PHE A 172 -13.95 6.29 -6.70
N ALA A 173 -13.58 7.02 -7.75
CA ALA A 173 -12.79 8.26 -7.63
C ALA A 173 -13.46 9.25 -6.66
N THR A 174 -14.73 9.58 -6.90
CA THR A 174 -15.49 10.52 -6.08
C THR A 174 -15.72 9.98 -4.68
N LYS A 175 -16.01 8.68 -4.53
CA LYS A 175 -16.19 8.06 -3.20
C LYS A 175 -14.92 8.13 -2.35
N LEU A 176 -13.75 7.90 -2.95
CA LEU A 176 -12.47 8.01 -2.26
C LEU A 176 -12.14 9.47 -1.89
N GLN A 177 -12.40 10.43 -2.79
CA GLN A 177 -12.26 11.87 -2.48
C GLN A 177 -13.16 12.29 -1.32
N ASP A 178 -14.42 11.84 -1.32
CA ASP A 178 -15.36 12.12 -0.24
C ASP A 178 -14.93 11.47 1.08
N THR A 179 -14.37 10.27 1.02
CA THR A 179 -13.83 9.57 2.19
C THR A 179 -12.65 10.32 2.78
N ALA A 180 -11.69 10.74 1.95
CA ALA A 180 -10.55 11.55 2.38
C ALA A 180 -11.00 12.86 3.05
N ARG A 181 -11.96 13.57 2.44
CA ARG A 181 -12.55 14.79 3.00
C ARG A 181 -13.19 14.53 4.37
N ARG A 182 -13.96 13.44 4.50
CA ARG A 182 -14.59 13.05 5.77
C ARG A 182 -13.54 12.77 6.85
N LEU A 183 -12.49 12.02 6.52
CA LEU A 183 -11.38 11.76 7.45
C LEU A 183 -10.72 13.05 7.92
N ARG A 184 -10.41 13.99 7.02
CA ARG A 184 -9.84 15.30 7.40
C ARG A 184 -10.76 16.11 8.30
N ASN A 185 -12.07 16.06 8.07
CA ASN A 185 -13.03 16.74 8.95
C ASN A 185 -13.04 16.15 10.37
N LEU A 186 -12.66 14.88 10.56
CA LEU A 186 -12.54 14.30 11.89
C LEU A 186 -11.40 14.91 12.71
N LEU A 187 -10.37 15.44 12.05
CA LEU A 187 -9.22 16.09 12.70
C LEU A 187 -9.60 17.41 13.38
N VAL A 188 -10.79 17.96 13.08
CA VAL A 188 -11.32 19.15 13.77
C VAL A 188 -11.85 18.79 15.17
N HIS A 189 -12.11 17.51 15.43
CA HIS A 189 -12.58 17.04 16.73
C HIS A 189 -11.41 16.63 17.63
N ASP A 190 -11.29 17.29 18.78
CA ASP A 190 -10.34 16.93 19.85
C ASP A 190 -10.89 15.85 20.81
N GLU A 191 -12.06 15.29 20.51
CA GLU A 191 -12.72 14.27 21.32
C GLU A 191 -12.72 12.91 20.61
N GLN A 192 -12.24 11.88 21.32
CA GLN A 192 -12.14 10.52 20.80
C GLN A 192 -13.49 9.94 20.37
N GLU A 193 -14.55 10.14 21.16
CA GLU A 193 -15.89 9.64 20.86
C GLU A 193 -16.45 10.21 19.54
N ALA A 194 -16.26 11.51 19.30
CA ALA A 194 -16.70 12.16 18.06
C ALA A 194 -15.96 11.61 16.83
N GLN A 195 -14.64 11.38 16.95
CA GLN A 195 -13.86 10.74 15.89
C GLN A 195 -14.31 9.29 15.64
N ASP A 196 -14.55 8.51 16.69
CA ASP A 196 -14.98 7.12 16.58
C ASP A 196 -16.34 7.02 15.86
N MET A 197 -17.30 7.88 16.22
CA MET A 197 -18.58 7.98 15.53
C MET A 197 -18.44 8.38 14.07
N GLY A 198 -17.52 9.30 13.76
CA GLY A 198 -17.17 9.69 12.40
C GLY A 198 -16.59 8.54 11.57
N LEU A 199 -15.66 7.76 12.14
CA LEU A 199 -15.08 6.58 11.51
C LEU A 199 -16.14 5.49 11.27
N LEU A 200 -17.03 5.24 12.24
CA LEU A 200 -18.16 4.31 12.09
C LEU A 200 -19.12 4.74 10.96
N ALA A 201 -19.36 6.05 10.80
CA ALA A 201 -20.16 6.57 9.69
C ALA A 201 -19.48 6.33 8.33
N VAL A 202 -18.16 6.52 8.23
CA VAL A 202 -17.40 6.16 7.02
C VAL A 202 -17.52 4.67 6.74
N ARG A 203 -17.38 3.81 7.76
CA ARG A 203 -17.55 2.36 7.62
C ARG A 203 -18.92 1.99 7.03
N ALA A 204 -19.99 2.56 7.56
CA ALA A 204 -21.36 2.28 7.12
C ALA A 204 -21.57 2.63 5.64
N ILE A 205 -21.03 3.76 5.17
CA ILE A 205 -21.11 4.19 3.76
C ILE A 205 -20.45 3.15 2.84
N TRP A 206 -19.28 2.65 3.21
CA TRP A 206 -18.55 1.66 2.41
C TRP A 206 -19.16 0.25 2.51
N GLN A 207 -19.72 -0.12 3.65
CA GLN A 207 -20.46 -1.39 3.80
C GLN A 207 -21.70 -1.43 2.90
N ALA A 208 -22.44 -0.33 2.82
CA ALA A 208 -23.64 -0.19 1.98
C ALA A 208 -23.34 -0.04 0.48
N SER A 209 -22.10 0.31 0.10
CA SER A 209 -21.69 0.36 -1.30
C SER A 209 -21.53 -1.05 -1.86
N HIS A 210 -22.15 -1.34 -3.00
CA HIS A 210 -21.90 -2.57 -3.76
C HIS A 210 -20.50 -2.56 -4.37
#